data_AF-A0A3R9MNF6-F1
#
_entry.id   AF-A0A3R9MNF6-F1
#
_cell.length_a   1.000
_cell.length_b   1.000
_cell.length_c   1.000
_cell.angle_alpha   90.00
_cell.angle_beta   90.00
_cell.angle_gamma   90.00
#
_symmetry.space_group_name_H-M   'P 1'
#
loop_
_entity.id
_entity.type
_entity.pdbx_description
1 polymer ?
#
loop_
_entity_poly.entity_id
_entity_poly.type
_entity_poly.pdbx_seq_one_letter_code
_entity_poly.pdbx_strand_id
1 'polypeptide(L)'
;MPLGIPGGSVEENELPREAALREAMEEVNQKIRIDKIIHEDSQFDSRKNAVFTRLVYEAKIMEQRDILLDPEEHTDFIWLSSLEDLEGELIVPYLIDIFADRST
;
A
#
# COMPACT_ATOMS: atom_id res chain seq x y z
N MET A 1 14.42 -4.04 -3.81
CA MET A 1 12.96 -4.16 -3.77
C MET A 1 12.39 -2.86 -4.31
N PRO A 2 11.39 -2.88 -5.20
CA PRO A 2 10.74 -1.64 -5.62
C PRO A 2 10.01 -1.00 -4.43
N LEU A 3 9.97 0.33 -4.37
CA LEU A 3 9.20 1.08 -3.39
C LEU A 3 7.70 0.88 -3.64
N GLY A 4 6.98 0.56 -2.57
CA GLY A 4 5.54 0.34 -2.56
C GLY A 4 4.88 1.04 -1.36
N ILE A 5 3.56 1.05 -1.36
CA ILE A 5 2.77 1.42 -0.19
C ILE A 5 2.54 0.19 0.69
N PRO A 6 2.31 0.36 2.01
CA PRO A 6 2.01 -0.77 2.88
C PRO A 6 0.79 -1.56 2.43
N GLY A 7 0.85 -2.89 2.51
CA GLY A 7 -0.25 -3.77 2.17
C GLY A 7 0.13 -5.19 1.79
N GLY A 8 -0.84 -6.10 1.92
CA GLY A 8 -0.65 -7.52 1.64
C GLY A 8 -1.93 -8.21 1.21
N SER A 9 -1.95 -9.53 1.37
CA SER A 9 -3.10 -10.36 1.00
C SER A 9 -4.17 -10.34 2.09
N VAL A 10 -5.43 -10.49 1.68
CA VAL A 10 -6.54 -10.64 2.62
C VAL A 10 -6.53 -12.05 3.18
N GLU A 11 -6.64 -12.17 4.51
CA GLU A 11 -6.70 -13.46 5.20
C GLU A 11 -8.12 -14.07 5.18
N GLU A 12 -8.24 -15.32 5.64
CA GLU A 12 -9.52 -16.01 5.71
C GLU A 12 -10.47 -15.31 6.70
N ASN A 13 -11.67 -14.97 6.25
CA ASN A 13 -12.68 -14.22 7.02
C ASN A 13 -12.31 -12.75 7.32
N GLU A 14 -11.35 -12.17 6.59
CA GLU A 14 -10.96 -10.77 6.69
C GLU A 14 -11.58 -9.94 5.54
N LEU A 15 -12.02 -8.71 5.81
CA LEU A 15 -12.38 -7.77 4.75
C LEU A 15 -11.12 -7.10 4.17
N PRO A 16 -11.07 -6.74 2.88
CA PRO A 16 -9.93 -6.02 2.31
C PRO A 16 -9.56 -4.72 3.05
N ARG A 17 -10.56 -4.07 3.66
CA ARG A 17 -10.35 -2.89 4.50
C ARG A 17 -9.67 -3.24 5.83
N GLU A 18 -9.99 -4.39 6.42
CA GLU A 18 -9.37 -4.87 7.66
C GLU A 18 -7.92 -5.28 7.42
N ALA A 19 -7.66 -5.98 6.30
CA ALA A 19 -6.30 -6.29 5.84
C ALA A 19 -5.46 -5.02 5.75
N ALA A 20 -5.94 -3.97 5.07
CA ALA A 20 -5.21 -2.71 4.97
C ALA A 20 -4.92 -2.04 6.33
N LEU A 21 -5.79 -2.22 7.34
CA LEU A 21 -5.54 -1.71 8.70
C LEU A 21 -4.51 -2.55 9.45
N ARG A 22 -4.55 -3.88 9.28
CA ARG A 22 -3.60 -4.83 9.87
C ARG A 22 -2.21 -4.63 9.28
N GLU A 23 -2.08 -4.64 7.96
CA GLU A 23 -0.82 -4.45 7.24
C GLU A 23 -0.16 -3.11 7.59
N ALA A 24 -0.93 -2.02 7.69
CA ALA A 24 -0.40 -0.73 8.14
C ALA A 24 0.15 -0.76 9.58
N MET A 25 -0.38 -1.64 10.43
CA MET A 25 0.15 -1.85 11.78
C MET A 25 1.39 -2.76 11.75
N GLU A 26 1.37 -3.82 10.95
CA GLU A 26 2.45 -4.82 10.88
C GLU A 26 3.70 -4.27 10.20
N GLU A 27 3.55 -3.58 9.06
CA GLU A 27 4.67 -3.16 8.24
C GLU A 27 5.27 -1.81 8.68
N VAL A 28 4.45 -0.91 9.23
CA VAL A 28 4.88 0.47 9.55
C VAL A 28 4.44 0.96 10.92
N ASN A 29 3.79 0.13 11.75
CA ASN A 29 3.34 0.47 13.10
C ASN A 29 2.44 1.73 13.16
N GLN A 30 1.65 1.99 12.11
CA GLN A 30 0.77 3.16 12.06
C GLN A 30 -0.69 2.77 12.25
N LYS A 31 -1.35 3.47 13.19
CA LYS A 31 -2.80 3.40 13.32
C LYS A 31 -3.43 4.38 12.34
N ILE A 32 -4.12 3.85 11.34
CA ILE A 32 -4.73 4.65 10.28
C ILE A 32 -6.27 4.62 10.34
N ARG A 33 -6.90 5.66 9.79
CA ARG A 33 -8.32 5.70 9.47
C ARG A 33 -8.46 5.80 7.95
N ILE A 34 -8.97 4.73 7.35
CA ILE A 34 -9.28 4.68 5.91
C ILE A 34 -10.45 5.62 5.62
N ASP A 35 -10.25 6.53 4.67
CA ASP A 35 -11.24 7.51 4.20
C ASP A 35 -11.99 7.01 2.95
N LYS A 36 -11.28 6.59 1.90
CA LYS A 36 -11.89 6.12 0.63
C LYS A 36 -10.96 5.19 -0.14
N ILE A 37 -11.55 4.40 -1.06
CA ILE A 37 -10.79 3.69 -2.10
C ILE A 37 -10.38 4.72 -3.16
N ILE A 38 -9.14 4.65 -3.60
CA ILE A 38 -8.55 5.58 -4.57
C ILE A 38 -8.10 4.89 -5.85
N HIS A 39 -8.03 3.56 -5.83
CA HIS A 39 -7.72 2.76 -6.99
C HIS A 39 -8.19 1.32 -6.78
N GLU A 40 -8.65 0.71 -7.86
CA GLU A 40 -9.07 -0.67 -7.95
C GLU A 40 -8.57 -1.24 -9.28
N ASP A 41 -7.87 -2.36 -9.21
CA ASP A 41 -7.48 -3.13 -10.39
C ASP A 41 -7.77 -4.62 -10.18
N SER A 42 -7.64 -5.40 -11.26
CA SER A 42 -7.66 -6.85 -11.16
C SER A 42 -6.68 -7.47 -12.15
N GLN A 43 -5.91 -8.46 -11.67
CA GLN A 43 -4.94 -9.21 -12.45
C GLN A 43 -5.25 -10.69 -12.37
N PHE A 44 -5.33 -11.35 -13.53
CA PHE A 44 -5.37 -12.80 -13.59
C PHE A 44 -3.94 -13.38 -13.48
N ASP A 45 -3.67 -14.11 -12.40
CA ASP A 45 -2.45 -14.88 -12.24
C ASP A 45 -2.67 -16.30 -12.79
N SER A 46 -2.13 -16.55 -13.97
CA SER A 46 -2.24 -17.84 -14.65
C SER A 46 -1.52 -18.98 -13.92
N ARG A 47 -0.53 -18.69 -13.07
CA ARG A 47 0.20 -19.70 -12.29
C ARG A 47 -0.62 -20.18 -11.11
N LYS A 48 -1.35 -19.26 -10.48
CA LYS A 48 -2.26 -19.56 -9.37
C LYS A 48 -3.68 -19.90 -9.84
N ASN A 49 -3.97 -19.70 -11.13
CA ASN A 49 -5.29 -19.83 -11.74
C ASN A 49 -6.36 -19.05 -10.95
N ALA A 50 -6.02 -17.82 -10.56
CA ALA A 50 -6.82 -16.98 -9.69
C ALA A 50 -6.82 -15.54 -10.19
N VAL A 51 -7.93 -14.83 -9.95
CA VAL A 51 -8.00 -13.38 -10.14
C VAL A 51 -7.64 -12.72 -8.82
N PHE A 52 -6.63 -11.85 -8.85
CA PHE A 52 -6.27 -10.97 -7.74
C PHE A 52 -6.92 -9.62 -7.99
N THR A 53 -7.62 -9.10 -6.99
CA THR A 53 -8.17 -7.74 -7.01
C THR A 53 -7.39 -6.90 -6.01
N ARG A 54 -6.82 -5.79 -6.44
CA ARG A 54 -6.14 -4.84 -5.56
C ARG A 54 -7.07 -3.69 -5.25
N LEU A 55 -7.18 -3.35 -3.97
CA LEU A 55 -7.85 -2.15 -3.51
C LEU A 55 -6.82 -1.26 -2.82
N VAL A 56 -6.67 -0.03 -3.30
CA VAL A 56 -5.79 0.95 -2.67
C VAL A 56 -6.63 2.01 -1.98
N TYR A 57 -6.26 2.34 -0.75
CA TYR A 57 -7.00 3.24 0.11
C TYR A 57 -6.22 4.52 0.39
N GLU A 58 -6.93 5.64 0.43
CA GLU A 58 -6.45 6.84 1.10
C GLU A 58 -6.84 6.76 2.58
N ALA A 59 -5.86 7.01 3.43
CA ALA A 59 -6.02 6.93 4.87
C ALA A 59 -5.26 8.06 5.58
N LYS A 60 -5.69 8.37 6.80
CA LYS A 60 -5.04 9.35 7.68
C LYS A 60 -4.49 8.65 8.91
N ILE A 61 -3.26 8.97 9.27
CA ILE A 61 -2.66 8.54 10.52
C ILE A 61 -3.41 9.23 11.66
N MET A 62 -3.87 8.43 12.62
CA MET A 62 -4.64 8.94 13.76
C MET A 62 -3.72 9.43 14.88
N GLU A 63 -2.57 8.77 15.03
CA GLU A 63 -1.59 9.00 16.09
C GLU A 63 -0.22 8.77 15.47
N GLN A 64 0.68 9.75 15.55
CA GLN A 64 2.04 9.59 15.02
C GLN A 64 2.82 8.65 15.92
N ARG A 65 3.25 7.52 15.35
CA ARG A 65 4.08 6.49 16.00
C ARG A 65 5.40 6.38 15.26
N ASP A 66 6.41 5.87 15.94
CA ASP A 66 7.67 5.53 15.27
C ASP A 66 7.43 4.42 14.25
N ILE A 67 8.07 4.55 13.09
CA ILE A 67 8.07 3.51 12.06
C ILE A 67 8.91 2.35 12.56
N LEU A 68 8.28 1.17 12.65
CA LEU A 68 8.95 -0.08 12.99
C LEU A 68 8.78 -1.01 11.79
N LEU A 69 9.90 -1.33 11.13
CA LEU A 69 9.93 -2.25 10.01
C LEU A 69 10.34 -3.63 10.49
N ASP A 70 9.77 -4.68 9.90
CA ASP A 70 10.33 -6.03 10.00
C ASP A 70 11.53 -6.14 9.02
N PRO A 71 12.78 -6.31 9.50
CA PRO A 71 13.95 -6.44 8.64
C PRO A 71 13.95 -7.70 7.76
N GLU A 72 13.11 -8.70 8.03
CA GLU A 72 12.95 -9.87 7.15
C GLU A 72 12.14 -9.54 5.89
N GLU A 73 11.24 -8.56 5.96
CA GLU A 73 10.37 -8.16 4.86
C GLU A 73 10.77 -6.82 4.23
N HIS A 74 11.20 -5.86 5.06
CA HIS A 74 11.38 -4.46 4.71
C HIS A 74 12.73 -3.91 5.17
N THR A 75 13.46 -3.27 4.26
CA THR A 75 14.81 -2.75 4.56
C THR A 75 14.84 -1.25 4.84
N ASP A 76 13.84 -0.49 4.37
CA ASP A 76 13.84 0.97 4.46
C ASP A 76 12.43 1.56 4.30
N PHE A 77 12.26 2.83 4.66
CA PHE A 77 11.03 3.60 4.45
C PHE A 77 11.33 5.05 4.05
N ILE A 78 10.39 5.68 3.35
CA ILE A 78 10.46 7.09 3.00
C ILE A 78 9.13 7.79 3.27
N TRP A 79 9.19 8.99 3.82
CA TRP A 79 8.05 9.92 3.84
C TRP A 79 8.12 10.81 2.61
N LEU A 80 7.13 10.71 1.74
CA LEU A 80 7.01 11.53 0.55
C LEU A 80 6.16 12.75 0.87
N SER A 81 6.67 13.94 0.57
CA SER A 81 5.92 15.20 0.67
C SER A 81 5.24 15.54 -0.65
N SER A 82 5.79 15.05 -1.76
CA SER A 82 5.28 15.25 -3.11
C SER A 82 5.56 14.04 -4.00
N LEU A 83 4.95 14.01 -5.18
CA LEU A 83 5.25 12.98 -6.20
C LEU A 83 6.63 13.15 -6.83
N GLU A 84 7.19 14.37 -6.79
CA GLU A 84 8.54 14.66 -7.29
C GLU A 84 9.60 13.93 -6.46
N ASP A 85 9.32 13.63 -5.19
CA ASP A 85 10.20 12.85 -4.31
C ASP A 85 10.38 11.39 -4.77
N LEU A 86 9.56 10.92 -5.72
CA LEU A 86 9.66 9.60 -6.35
C LEU A 86 10.51 9.60 -7.62
N GLU A 87 10.99 10.76 -8.10
CA GLU A 87 11.80 10.83 -9.31
C GLU A 87 13.14 10.09 -9.14
N GLY A 88 13.38 9.09 -9.99
CA GLY A 88 14.58 8.27 -9.95
C GLY A 88 14.49 7.05 -9.02
N GLU A 89 13.43 6.94 -8.23
CA GLU A 89 13.16 5.76 -7.41
C GLU A 89 12.53 4.62 -8.22
N LEU A 90 12.89 3.38 -7.88
CA LEU A 90 12.27 2.21 -8.48
C LEU A 90 10.93 1.94 -7.78
N ILE A 91 9.82 2.44 -8.31
CA ILE A 91 8.48 2.23 -7.75
C ILE A 91 7.73 1.06 -8.39
N VAL A 92 6.80 0.47 -7.65
CA VAL A 92 5.88 -0.54 -8.21
C VAL A 92 4.97 0.08 -9.30
N PRO A 93 4.72 -0.62 -10.43
CA PRO A 93 4.06 -0.01 -11.58
C PRO A 93 2.69 0.60 -11.31
N TYR A 94 1.87 -0.04 -10.46
CA TYR A 94 0.50 0.44 -10.19
C TYR A 94 0.48 1.80 -9.47
N LEU A 95 1.55 2.19 -8.77
CA LEU A 95 1.62 3.51 -8.16
C LEU A 95 1.66 4.62 -9.22
N ILE A 96 2.25 4.36 -10.39
CA ILE A 96 2.29 5.32 -11.50
C ILE A 96 0.86 5.65 -11.94
N ASP A 97 0.01 4.62 -12.10
CA ASP A 97 -1.39 4.78 -12.52
C ASP A 97 -2.19 5.59 -11.48
N ILE A 98 -1.99 5.30 -10.19
CA ILE A 98 -2.65 6.01 -9.07
C ILE A 98 -2.30 7.49 -9.05
N PHE A 99 -1.04 7.81 -9.33
CA PHE A 99 -0.55 9.19 -9.30
C PHE A 99 -0.91 9.96 -10.58
N ALA A 100 -0.97 9.30 -11.73
CA ALA A 100 -1.44 9.90 -12.97
C ALA A 100 -2.90 10.38 -12.85
N ASP A 101 -3.78 9.57 -12.25
CA ASP A 101 -5.21 9.91 -12.05
C ASP A 101 -5.45 11.09 -11.09
N ARG A 102 -4.46 11.45 -10.27
CA ARG A 102 -4.54 12.57 -9.32
C ARG A 102 -4.03 13.90 -9.88
N SER A 103 -3.60 13.95 -11.13
CA SER A 103 -3.01 15.14 -11.76
C SER A 103 -4.05 16.09 -12.41
N THR A 104 -5.32 16.04 -12.00
CA THR A 104 -6.41 16.91 -12.50
C THR A 104 -7.11 17.69 -11.41
#